data_AF-X1ALC4-F1
#
_entry.id   AF-X1ALC4-F1
#
_cell.length_a   1.000
_cell.length_b   1.000
_cell.length_c   1.000
_cell.angle_alpha   90.00
_cell.angle_beta   90.00
_cell.angle_gamma   90.00
#
_symmetry.space_group_name_H-M   'P 1'
#
loop_
_entity.id
_entity.type
_entity.pdbx_description
1 polymer ?
#
loop_
_entity_poly.entity_id
_entity_poly.type
_entity_poly.pdbx_seq_one_letter_code
_entity_poly.pdbx_strand_id
1 'polypeptide(L)'
;LPSFAVYQVGGMNTVRGYDSNEFSGDKALVLNAEYRFPLAENFQAVIFADWGQAWGIGESIDLTDLKFGKGIGVRFDTPIGPIRLDYGIGESGVGKTYLSIGQTF
;
A
#
# COMPACT_ATOMS: atom_id res chain seq x y z
N LEU A 1 18.79 -4.67 -13.83
CA LEU A 1 18.23 -3.34 -14.17
C LEU A 1 18.71 -2.35 -13.11
N PRO A 2 18.97 -1.08 -13.44
CA PRO A 2 19.22 -0.06 -12.42
C PRO A 2 17.98 0.10 -11.52
N SER A 3 18.17 0.53 -10.26
CA SER A 3 17.10 0.56 -9.24
C SER A 3 15.92 1.47 -9.58
N PHE A 4 16.09 2.46 -10.47
CA PHE A 4 15.00 3.29 -10.98
C PHE A 4 14.13 2.60 -12.04
N ALA A 5 14.59 1.47 -12.58
CA ALA A 5 13.94 0.73 -13.65
C ALA A 5 13.30 -0.57 -13.15
N VAL A 6 13.21 -0.79 -11.84
CA VAL A 6 12.50 -1.92 -11.22
C VAL A 6 11.24 -1.39 -10.54
N TYR A 7 10.13 -2.10 -10.74
CA TYR A 7 8.93 -1.90 -9.95
C TYR A 7 9.17 -2.37 -8.52
N GLN A 8 8.60 -1.65 -7.56
CA GLN A 8 8.69 -1.94 -6.14
C GLN A 8 7.29 -2.11 -5.57
N VAL A 9 7.06 -3.20 -4.85
CA VAL A 9 5.78 -3.57 -4.27
C VAL A 9 5.99 -3.92 -2.79
N GLY A 10 5.02 -3.57 -1.96
CA GLY A 10 5.13 -3.57 -0.50
C GLY A 10 5.22 -2.15 0.07
N GLY A 11 4.51 -1.92 1.16
CA GLY A 11 4.47 -0.65 1.89
C GLY A 11 3.24 0.19 1.58
N MET A 12 3.26 1.45 2.04
CA MET A 12 2.09 2.34 2.08
C MET A 12 1.39 2.58 0.74
N ASN A 13 2.15 2.59 -0.36
CA ASN A 13 1.65 3.01 -1.68
C ASN A 13 1.29 1.84 -2.59
N THR A 14 1.46 0.60 -2.14
CA THR A 14 1.18 -0.59 -2.96
C THR A 14 0.45 -1.67 -2.15
N VAL A 15 1.13 -2.40 -1.29
CA VAL A 15 0.53 -3.46 -0.46
C VAL A 15 0.86 -3.20 1.00
N ARG A 16 -0.09 -2.63 1.74
CA ARG A 16 0.06 -2.35 3.17
C ARG A 16 0.07 -3.65 3.98
N GLY A 17 0.80 -3.66 5.09
CA GLY A 17 1.11 -4.87 5.87
C GLY A 17 2.46 -5.50 5.52
N TYR A 18 3.16 -5.00 4.50
CA TYR A 18 4.50 -5.41 4.07
C TYR A 18 5.52 -4.27 4.21
N ASP A 19 6.80 -4.62 4.27
CA ASP A 19 7.88 -3.63 4.28
C ASP A 19 7.92 -2.86 2.97
N SER A 20 8.46 -1.65 3.01
CA SER A 20 8.60 -0.85 1.79
C SER A 20 9.49 -1.58 0.81
N ASN A 21 8.99 -1.75 -0.42
CA ASN A 21 9.74 -2.38 -1.52
C ASN A 21 10.18 -3.82 -1.23
N GLU A 22 9.44 -4.55 -0.40
CA GLU A 22 9.73 -5.94 -0.03
C GLU A 22 9.79 -6.87 -1.25
N PHE A 23 9.02 -6.56 -2.29
CA PHE A 23 9.04 -7.25 -3.56
C PHE A 23 9.49 -6.30 -4.67
N SER A 24 10.31 -6.81 -5.60
CA SER A 24 10.81 -5.99 -6.70
C SER A 24 10.99 -6.81 -7.98
N GLY A 25 10.78 -6.17 -9.13
CA GLY A 25 10.72 -6.88 -10.40
C GLY A 25 10.65 -5.98 -11.63
N ASP A 26 10.86 -6.56 -12.81
CA ASP A 26 10.66 -5.86 -14.10
C ASP A 26 9.20 -5.90 -14.55
N LYS A 27 8.36 -6.66 -13.83
CA LYS A 27 6.91 -6.75 -14.00
C LYS A 27 6.25 -6.64 -12.62
N ALA A 28 5.11 -5.98 -12.53
CA ALA A 28 4.34 -5.91 -11.30
C ALA A 28 2.84 -5.83 -11.57
N LEU A 29 2.05 -6.29 -10.61
CA LEU A 29 0.61 -6.11 -10.56
C LEU A 29 0.25 -5.62 -9.16
N VAL A 30 -0.54 -4.56 -9.07
CA VAL A 30 -1.04 -4.02 -7.81
C VAL A 30 -2.53 -3.68 -7.98
N LEU A 31 -3.34 -4.09 -7.02
CA LEU A 31 -4.77 -3.80 -6.91
C LEU A 31 -5.04 -3.28 -5.50
N ASN A 32 -5.74 -2.16 -5.38
CA ASN A 32 -6.14 -1.60 -4.10
C ASN A 32 -7.65 -1.34 -4.09
N ALA A 33 -8.31 -1.79 -3.04
CA ALA A 33 -9.69 -1.47 -2.74
C ALA A 33 -9.73 -0.69 -1.43
N GLU A 34 -10.17 0.57 -1.47
CA GLU A 34 -10.36 1.42 -0.29
C GLU A 34 -11.81 1.85 -0.20
N TYR A 35 -12.39 1.73 1.00
CA TYR A 35 -13.66 2.36 1.32
C TYR A 35 -13.44 3.42 2.41
N ARG A 36 -13.93 4.63 2.15
CA ARG A 36 -13.74 5.81 3.00
C ARG A 36 -15.07 6.25 3.59
N PHE A 37 -15.14 6.28 4.91
CA PHE A 37 -16.27 6.76 5.68
C PHE A 37 -16.02 8.24 6.03
N PRO A 38 -16.76 9.19 5.42
CA PRO A 38 -16.68 10.60 5.82
C PRO A 38 -17.39 10.78 7.16
N LEU A 39 -16.62 10.96 8.23
CA LEU A 39 -17.15 11.10 9.60
C LEU A 39 -17.33 12.57 10.00
N ALA A 40 -16.54 13.46 9.41
CA ALA A 40 -16.69 14.92 9.47
C ALA A 40 -16.12 15.55 8.19
N GLU A 41 -16.26 16.87 8.03
CA GLU A 41 -15.76 17.60 6.85
C GLU A 41 -14.27 17.39 6.59
N ASN A 42 -13.48 17.26 7.65
CA ASN A 42 -12.03 17.13 7.59
C ASN A 42 -11.51 15.79 8.15
N PHE A 43 -12.39 14.81 8.38
CA PHE A 43 -12.01 13.54 9.00
C PHE A 43 -12.70 12.35 8.32
N GLN A 44 -11.90 11.36 7.92
CA GLN A 44 -12.38 10.13 7.30
C GLN A 44 -11.76 8.92 7.99
N ALA A 45 -12.58 7.89 8.22
CA ALA A 45 -12.08 6.55 8.52
C ALA A 45 -11.96 5.75 7.22
N VAL A 46 -11.02 4.83 7.15
CA VAL A 46 -10.73 4.02 5.96
C VAL A 46 -10.67 2.57 6.36
N ILE A 47 -11.26 1.71 5.54
CA ILE A 47 -10.91 0.29 5.48
C ILE A 47 -10.30 0.01 4.12
N PHE A 48 -9.34 -0.89 4.06
CA PHE A 48 -8.68 -1.22 2.81
C PHE A 48 -8.32 -2.69 2.70
N ALA A 49 -8.18 -3.12 1.45
CA ALA A 49 -7.68 -4.41 1.04
C ALA A 49 -6.80 -4.21 -0.20
N ASP A 50 -5.57 -4.69 -0.12
CA ASP A 50 -4.53 -4.52 -1.13
C ASP A 50 -4.03 -5.89 -1.60
N TRP A 51 -3.83 -6.04 -2.90
CA TRP A 51 -3.17 -7.20 -3.49
C TRP A 51 -2.01 -6.72 -4.36
N GLY A 52 -0.88 -7.41 -4.33
CA GLY A 52 0.18 -7.11 -5.29
C GLY A 52 1.37 -8.02 -5.22
N GLN A 53 2.16 -8.00 -6.29
CA GLN A 53 3.43 -8.70 -6.40
C GLN A 53 4.29 -8.05 -7.49
N ALA A 54 5.60 -8.21 -7.39
CA ALA A 54 6.54 -7.94 -8.47
C ALA A 54 7.34 -9.20 -8.80
N TRP A 55 7.55 -9.44 -10.10
CA TRP A 55 8.27 -10.61 -10.63
C TRP A 55 9.51 -10.16 -11.38
N GLY A 56 10.59 -10.92 -11.24
CA GLY A 56 11.89 -10.65 -11.83
C GLY A 56 11.98 -10.97 -13.33
N ILE A 57 13.15 -10.67 -13.89
CA ILE A 57 13.49 -11.00 -15.28
C ILE A 57 13.50 -12.52 -15.43
N GLY A 58 12.75 -13.03 -16.42
CA GLY A 58 12.61 -14.46 -16.69
C GLY A 58 11.53 -15.16 -15.86
N GLU A 59 11.00 -14.52 -14.81
CA GLU A 59 9.81 -15.01 -14.11
C GLU A 59 8.56 -14.67 -14.91
N SER A 60 7.63 -15.62 -14.95
CA SER A 60 6.30 -15.41 -15.53
C SER A 60 5.38 -14.80 -14.48
N ILE A 61 4.40 -14.01 -14.92
CA ILE A 61 3.36 -13.51 -14.02
C ILE A 61 2.51 -14.71 -13.58
N ASP A 62 2.49 -14.97 -12.28
CA ASP A 62 1.63 -15.97 -11.65
C ASP A 62 0.74 -15.30 -10.59
N LEU A 63 -0.56 -15.27 -10.85
CA LEU A 63 -1.52 -14.62 -9.94
C LEU A 63 -1.64 -15.34 -8.59
N THR A 64 -1.15 -16.57 -8.47
CA THR A 64 -1.11 -17.31 -7.20
C THR A 64 -0.04 -16.76 -6.24
N ASP A 65 0.93 -15.98 -6.74
CA ASP A 65 1.97 -15.33 -5.92
C ASP A 65 1.51 -14.00 -5.29
N LEU A 66 0.31 -13.52 -5.63
CA LEU A 66 -0.19 -12.22 -5.17
C LEU A 66 -0.23 -12.15 -3.65
N LYS A 67 0.46 -11.15 -3.10
CA LYS A 67 0.48 -10.86 -1.67
C LYS A 67 -0.73 -10.06 -1.29
N PHE A 68 -1.32 -10.41 -0.15
CA PHE A 68 -2.53 -9.78 0.34
C PHE A 68 -2.28 -9.00 1.63
N GLY A 69 -2.73 -7.76 1.64
CA GLY A 69 -2.73 -6.86 2.79
C GLY A 69 -4.14 -6.36 3.08
N LYS A 70 -4.47 -6.17 4.36
CA LYS A 70 -5.72 -5.50 4.76
C LYS A 70 -5.50 -4.67 6.00
N GLY A 71 -6.39 -3.71 6.22
CA GLY A 71 -6.28 -2.87 7.39
C GLY A 71 -7.27 -1.74 7.46
N ILE A 72 -6.96 -0.83 8.38
CA ILE A 72 -7.76 0.34 8.68
C ILE A 72 -6.88 1.58 8.64
N GLY A 73 -7.52 2.73 8.46
CA GLY A 73 -6.83 4.00 8.41
C GLY A 73 -7.70 5.15 8.84
N VAL A 74 -7.05 6.28 9.05
CA VAL A 74 -7.70 7.57 9.26
C VAL A 74 -7.05 8.63 8.37
N ARG A 75 -7.86 9.59 7.95
CA ARG A 75 -7.46 10.74 7.14
C ARG A 75 -7.89 12.01 7.86
N PHE A 76 -6.99 12.97 7.97
CA PHE A 76 -7.29 14.29 8.50
C PHE A 76 -6.88 15.34 7.49
N ASP A 77 -7.82 16.12 7.01
CA ASP A 77 -7.52 17.26 6.16
C ASP A 77 -7.25 18.47 7.05
N THR A 78 -6.03 18.99 6.96
CA THR A 78 -5.59 20.16 7.74
C THR A 78 -5.23 21.32 6.81
N PRO A 79 -5.17 22.57 7.31
CA PRO A 79 -4.75 23.71 6.48
C PRO A 79 -3.36 23.57 5.86
N ILE A 80 -2.48 22.75 6.45
CA ILE A 80 -1.11 22.49 5.98
C ILE A 80 -1.01 21.25 5.07
N GLY A 81 -2.13 20.56 4.81
CA GLY A 81 -2.22 19.39 3.95
C GLY A 81 -2.93 18.19 4.60
N PRO A 82 -3.17 17.12 3.81
CA PRO A 82 -3.75 15.91 4.33
C PRO A 82 -2.74 15.14 5.20
N ILE A 83 -3.23 14.53 6.27
CA ILE A 83 -2.50 13.60 7.12
C ILE A 83 -3.14 12.23 6.97
N ARG A 84 -2.32 11.21 6.70
CA ARG A 84 -2.70 9.81 6.48
C ARG A 84 -2.06 8.97 7.57
N LEU A 85 -2.86 8.21 8.32
CA LEU A 85 -2.35 7.16 9.22
C LEU A 85 -3.05 5.85 8.87
N ASP A 86 -2.28 4.83 8.51
CA ASP A 86 -2.76 3.48 8.19
C ASP A 86 -2.12 2.45 9.09
N TYR A 87 -2.89 1.42 9.45
CA TYR A 87 -2.41 0.21 10.08
C TYR A 87 -2.86 -1.00 9.26
N GLY A 88 -1.89 -1.74 8.73
CA GLY A 88 -2.11 -2.89 7.87
C GLY A 88 -1.49 -4.17 8.42
N ILE A 89 -2.09 -5.30 8.09
CA ILE A 89 -1.57 -6.63 8.40
C ILE A 89 -1.54 -7.43 7.09
N GLY A 90 -0.37 -8.00 6.79
CA GLY A 90 -0.18 -8.92 5.66
C GLY A 90 -0.35 -10.38 6.07
N GLU A 91 0.04 -11.30 5.19
CA GLU A 91 -0.09 -12.75 5.40
C GLU A 91 0.73 -13.28 6.59
N SER A 92 1.83 -12.60 6.96
CA SER A 92 2.66 -12.99 8.11
C SER A 92 1.97 -12.74 9.46
N GLY A 93 0.88 -11.98 9.48
CA GLY A 93 0.20 -11.55 10.71
C GLY A 93 0.90 -10.42 11.46
N VAL A 94 2.09 -9.99 11.02
CA VAL A 94 2.81 -8.86 11.62
C VAL A 94 2.18 -7.55 11.15
N GLY A 95 1.74 -6.72 12.10
CA GLY A 95 1.17 -5.41 11.80
C GLY A 95 2.22 -4.37 11.45
N LYS A 96 1.87 -3.47 10.54
CA LYS A 96 2.70 -2.32 10.12
C LYS A 96 1.89 -1.03 10.11
N THR A 97 2.53 0.04 10.55
CA THR A 97 1.95 1.38 10.61
C THR A 97 2.59 2.28 9.55
N TYR A 98 1.78 3.09 8.88
CA TYR A 98 2.23 4.03 7.85
C TYR A 98 1.69 5.42 8.14
N LEU A 99 2.57 6.42 8.07
CA LEU A 99 2.24 7.84 8.23
C LEU A 99 2.64 8.59 6.96
N SER A 100 1.73 9.42 6.45
CA SER A 100 2.02 10.38 5.38
C SER A 100 1.48 11.76 5.76
N ILE A 101 2.24 12.79 5.41
CA ILE A 101 1.88 14.19 5.63
C ILE A 101 2.09 14.92 4.30
N GLY A 102 1.06 15.61 3.84
CA GLY A 102 1.06 16.34 2.57
C GLY A 102 0.54 15.50 1.40
N GLN A 103 0.51 16.12 0.22
CA GLN A 103 0.14 15.45 -1.01
C GLN A 103 1.34 14.63 -1.50
N THR A 104 1.19 13.30 -1.64
CA THR A 104 2.15 12.47 -2.36
C THR A 104 1.79 12.55 -3.85
N PHE A 105 2.71 13.04 -4.69
CA PHE A 105 2.58 13.09 -6.15
C PHE A 105 3.16 11.82 -6.79
#